data_AF-A0A7S0HVR6-F1
#
_entry.id   AF-A0A7S0HVR6-F1
#
_cell.length_a   1.000
_cell.length_b   1.000
_cell.length_c   1.000
_cell.angle_alpha   90.00
_cell.angle_beta   90.00
_cell.angle_gamma   90.00
#
_symmetry.space_group_name_H-M   'P 1'
#
loop_
_entity.id
_entity.type
_entity.pdbx_description
1 polymer ?
#
loop_
_entity_poly.entity_id
_entity_poly.type
_entity_poly.pdbx_seq_one_letter_code
_entity_poly.pdbx_strand_id
1 'polypeptide(L)'
;EVRLLRPSNSLWIRRLTRCTIVAVPLPGAIYVTECTDCTFVMGARQVRLHTSTGCDFYLHVSSHPIIERCDGLRFAPYPTLPAPLTGAVAAAGLDPSRNEWRQVDDFDWLKAQQSPHWSILPEPDRHAAFDFCATAGEPPAADLPPSCPPSPAAEGAAEGAAEGAAEGGTITVTVLFFAAAREEAETSRASLQLDAGSDTDALRALLAQRYPDLQPLLARCALARNAEYVQSSEQLRDGDEVAVIPPVSGG
;
A
#
# COMPACT_ATOMS: atom_id res chain seq x y z
N GLU A 1 -5.47 -0.99 25.11
CA GLU A 1 -4.73 0.14 24.53
C GLU A 1 -3.40 -0.37 23.98
N VAL A 2 -2.98 0.06 22.80
CA VAL A 2 -1.70 -0.31 22.18
C VAL A 2 -0.99 0.96 21.73
N ARG A 3 0.31 1.05 22.02
CA ARG A 3 1.14 2.22 21.70
C ARG A 3 2.28 1.83 20.76
N LEU A 4 2.29 2.43 19.58
CA LEU A 4 3.28 2.22 18.54
C LEU A 4 4.15 3.48 18.45
N LEU A 5 5.09 3.60 19.40
CA LEU A 5 5.96 4.78 19.53
C LEU A 5 7.25 4.70 18.72
N ARG A 6 7.50 3.55 18.06
CA ARG A 6 8.64 3.38 17.16
C ARG A 6 8.22 3.66 15.71
N PRO A 7 9.09 4.33 14.93
CA PRO A 7 8.80 4.60 13.53
C PRO A 7 8.63 3.28 12.77
N SER A 8 7.52 3.17 12.04
CA SER A 8 7.21 2.07 11.14
C SER A 8 6.88 2.67 9.77
N ASN A 9 7.12 1.95 8.68
CA ASN A 9 6.83 2.50 7.35
C ASN A 9 5.32 2.57 7.07
N SER A 10 4.58 1.53 7.45
CA SER A 10 3.13 1.42 7.24
C SER A 10 2.50 0.67 8.41
N LEU A 11 1.17 0.79 8.55
CA LEU A 11 0.40 0.03 9.52
C LEU A 11 -0.79 -0.67 8.87
N TRP A 12 -0.96 -1.94 9.24
CA TRP A 12 -2.12 -2.75 8.90
C TRP A 12 -2.81 -3.19 10.18
N ILE A 13 -4.00 -2.65 10.42
CA ILE A 13 -4.77 -2.88 11.63
C ILE A 13 -6.06 -3.61 11.24
N ARG A 14 -6.32 -4.74 11.89
CA ARG A 14 -7.46 -5.59 11.53
C ARG A 14 -8.12 -6.20 12.76
N ARG A 15 -9.44 -6.35 12.70
CA ARG A 15 -10.23 -7.17 13.65
C ARG A 15 -10.05 -6.75 15.10
N LEU A 16 -10.09 -5.44 15.36
CA LEU A 16 -10.05 -4.89 16.71
C LEU A 16 -11.45 -4.53 17.19
N THR A 17 -11.67 -4.69 18.50
CA THR A 17 -12.96 -4.34 19.13
C THR A 17 -12.70 -3.64 20.44
N ARG A 18 -13.24 -2.42 20.61
CA ARG A 18 -13.05 -1.60 21.82
C ARG A 18 -11.58 -1.42 22.21
N CYS A 19 -10.76 -1.10 21.21
CA CYS A 19 -9.33 -0.86 21.40
C CYS A 19 -8.97 0.60 21.13
N THR A 20 -7.99 1.11 21.86
CA THR A 20 -7.33 2.38 21.57
C THR A 20 -5.94 2.12 21.02
N ILE A 21 -5.64 2.65 19.83
CA ILE A 21 -4.35 2.57 19.17
C ILE A 21 -3.76 3.97 19.07
N VAL A 22 -2.55 4.15 19.62
CA VAL A 22 -1.80 5.41 19.54
C VAL A 22 -0.51 5.13 18.80
N ALA A 23 -0.26 5.78 17.68
CA ALA A 23 0.96 5.62 16.89
C ALA A 23 1.58 6.98 16.58
N VAL A 24 2.91 7.04 16.58
CA VAL A 24 3.63 8.19 16.01
C VAL A 24 3.38 8.31 14.51
N PRO A 25 3.57 9.50 13.89
CA PRO A 25 3.40 9.66 12.46
C PRO A 25 4.29 8.72 11.64
N LEU A 26 3.76 8.24 10.52
CA LEU A 26 4.37 7.22 9.66
C LEU A 26 4.54 7.80 8.25
N PRO A 27 5.63 7.46 7.53
CA PRO A 27 5.86 7.95 6.18
C PRO A 27 5.00 7.29 5.12
N GLY A 28 4.47 6.10 5.36
CA GLY A 28 3.65 5.37 4.40
C GLY A 28 2.15 5.55 4.63
N ALA A 29 1.42 4.47 4.39
CA ALA A 29 -0.03 4.41 4.48
C ALA A 29 -0.50 3.58 5.67
N ILE A 30 -1.70 3.88 6.13
CA ILE A 30 -2.41 3.10 7.16
C ILE A 30 -3.65 2.46 6.55
N TYR A 31 -3.84 1.19 6.85
CA TYR A 31 -5.04 0.45 6.47
C TYR A 31 -5.70 -0.10 7.74
N VAL A 32 -6.98 0.23 7.93
CA VAL A 32 -7.78 -0.26 9.05
C VAL A 32 -8.98 -1.02 8.50
N THR A 33 -9.13 -2.28 8.91
CA THR A 33 -10.22 -3.13 8.44
C THR A 33 -10.90 -3.86 9.59
N GLU A 34 -12.21 -4.09 9.49
CA GLU A 34 -12.96 -4.93 10.45
C GLU A 34 -12.81 -4.46 11.91
N CYS A 35 -12.82 -3.16 12.16
CA CYS A 35 -12.68 -2.60 13.51
C CYS A 35 -14.01 -2.04 14.03
N THR A 36 -14.30 -2.27 15.31
CA THR A 36 -15.56 -1.83 15.94
C THR A 36 -15.29 -1.11 17.26
N ASP A 37 -15.92 0.04 17.46
CA ASP A 37 -15.84 0.85 18.68
C ASP A 37 -14.40 1.17 19.12
N CYS A 38 -13.51 1.40 18.17
CA CYS A 38 -12.08 1.65 18.43
C CYS A 38 -11.72 3.12 18.30
N THR A 39 -10.67 3.53 19.00
CA THR A 39 -10.08 4.87 18.88
C THR A 39 -8.69 4.76 18.27
N PHE A 40 -8.41 5.54 17.25
CA PHE A 40 -7.13 5.53 16.55
C PHE A 40 -6.52 6.92 16.54
N VAL A 41 -5.25 7.03 16.93
CA VAL A 41 -4.50 8.29 16.96
C VAL A 41 -3.22 8.09 16.16
N MET A 42 -3.23 8.52 14.90
CA MET A 42 -2.16 8.19 13.95
C MET A 42 -1.99 9.28 12.88
N GLY A 43 -0.77 9.42 12.36
CA GLY A 43 -0.48 10.28 11.20
C GLY A 43 0.14 9.47 10.06
N ALA A 44 -0.24 9.76 8.82
CA ALA A 44 0.26 9.06 7.63
C ALA A 44 0.03 9.87 6.36
N ARG A 45 0.60 9.45 5.23
CA ARG A 45 0.30 10.10 3.94
C ARG A 45 -1.12 9.80 3.48
N GLN A 46 -1.52 8.54 3.60
CA GLN A 46 -2.80 8.01 3.15
C GLN A 46 -3.41 7.12 4.24
N VAL A 47 -4.72 7.21 4.42
CA VAL A 47 -5.49 6.37 5.35
C VAL A 47 -6.66 5.75 4.60
N ARG A 48 -6.75 4.42 4.65
CA ARG A 48 -7.85 3.66 4.06
C ARG A 48 -8.56 2.86 5.15
N LEU A 49 -9.86 3.06 5.26
CA LEU A 49 -10.72 2.43 6.25
C LEU A 49 -11.74 1.56 5.54
N HIS A 50 -11.93 0.35 6.04
CA HIS A 50 -12.78 -0.63 5.40
C HIS A 50 -13.57 -1.44 6.42
N THR A 51 -14.83 -1.75 6.16
CA THR A 51 -15.70 -2.60 7.03
C THR A 51 -15.55 -2.26 8.52
N SER A 52 -15.59 -0.98 8.90
CA SER A 52 -15.35 -0.56 10.29
C SER A 52 -16.48 0.31 10.80
N THR A 53 -16.85 0.14 12.07
CA THR A 53 -18.05 0.75 12.65
C THR A 53 -17.80 1.42 14.00
N GLY A 54 -18.42 2.58 14.22
CA GLY A 54 -18.38 3.27 15.52
C GLY A 54 -16.97 3.68 15.98
N CYS A 55 -16.04 3.91 15.04
CA CYS A 55 -14.64 4.20 15.36
C CYS A 55 -14.31 5.70 15.29
N ASP A 56 -13.43 6.13 16.20
CA ASP A 56 -12.92 7.49 16.27
C ASP A 56 -11.50 7.56 15.73
N PHE A 57 -11.22 8.53 14.85
CA PHE A 57 -9.94 8.70 14.20
C PHE A 57 -9.40 10.12 14.42
N TYR A 58 -8.25 10.21 15.10
CA TYR A 58 -7.47 11.43 15.28
C TYR A 58 -6.32 11.39 14.27
N LEU A 59 -6.42 12.16 13.20
CA LEU A 59 -5.58 12.01 12.00
C LEU A 59 -4.74 13.24 11.64
N HIS A 60 -3.51 12.97 11.19
CA HIS A 60 -2.70 13.90 10.41
C HIS A 60 -2.43 13.25 9.06
N VAL A 61 -3.11 13.73 8.01
CA VAL A 61 -3.07 13.12 6.68
C VAL A 61 -2.75 14.12 5.59
N SER A 62 -1.97 13.68 4.59
CA SER A 62 -1.61 14.50 3.43
C SER A 62 -2.66 14.48 2.32
N SER A 63 -3.52 13.46 2.29
CA SER A 63 -4.69 13.37 1.42
C SER A 63 -5.94 12.96 2.21
N HIS A 64 -7.11 13.06 1.58
CA HIS A 64 -8.38 12.69 2.19
C HIS A 64 -8.36 11.21 2.63
N PRO A 65 -8.82 10.87 3.85
CA PRO A 65 -9.07 9.48 4.21
C PRO A 65 -10.14 8.89 3.29
N ILE A 66 -9.94 7.64 2.89
CA ILE A 66 -10.90 6.90 2.06
C ILE A 66 -11.62 5.89 2.94
N ILE A 67 -12.95 5.85 2.86
CA ILE A 67 -13.78 4.89 3.58
C ILE A 67 -14.60 4.03 2.61
N GLU A 68 -14.77 2.77 2.97
CA GLU A 68 -15.61 1.80 2.25
C GLU A 68 -16.28 0.86 3.26
N ARG A 69 -17.58 0.63 3.12
CA ARG A 69 -18.38 -0.25 3.97
C ARG A 69 -18.29 0.08 5.45
N CYS A 70 -18.15 1.37 5.76
CA CYS A 70 -18.01 1.88 7.11
C CYS A 70 -19.30 2.54 7.60
N ASP A 71 -19.49 2.63 8.91
CA ASP A 71 -20.65 3.32 9.49
C ASP A 71 -20.34 3.97 10.85
N GLY A 72 -20.86 5.16 11.09
CA GLY A 72 -20.66 5.87 12.36
C GLY A 72 -19.20 6.23 12.65
N LEU A 73 -18.39 6.51 11.62
CA LEU A 73 -17.00 6.93 11.82
C LEU A 73 -16.91 8.40 12.22
N ARG A 74 -16.02 8.74 13.15
CA ARG A 74 -15.84 10.14 13.58
C ARG A 74 -14.38 10.56 13.46
N PHE A 75 -14.15 11.75 12.91
CA PHE A 75 -12.80 12.24 12.63
C PHE A 75 -12.46 13.50 13.44
N ALA A 76 -11.21 13.58 13.90
CA ALA A 76 -10.64 14.66 14.69
C ALA A 76 -9.20 14.95 14.22
N PRO A 77 -8.66 16.15 14.50
CA PRO A 77 -7.26 16.41 14.20
C PRO A 77 -6.35 15.58 15.10
N TYR A 78 -5.21 15.15 14.57
CA TYR A 78 -4.15 14.56 15.37
C TYR A 78 -3.69 15.53 16.47
N PRO A 79 -3.45 15.06 17.70
CA PRO A 79 -3.05 15.91 18.81
C PRO A 79 -1.65 16.50 18.61
N THR A 80 -1.39 17.62 19.28
CA THR A 80 -0.03 18.15 19.39
C THR A 80 0.86 17.15 20.14
N LEU A 81 1.97 16.78 19.52
CA LEU A 81 2.93 15.85 20.11
C LEU A 81 3.75 16.52 21.23
N PRO A 82 4.15 15.76 22.27
CA PRO A 82 4.99 16.28 23.34
C PRO A 82 6.40 16.60 22.82
N ALA A 83 7.14 17.42 23.57
CA ALA A 83 8.49 17.90 23.23
C ALA A 83 9.46 16.88 22.59
N PRO A 84 9.61 15.63 23.07
CA PRO A 84 10.51 14.65 22.45
C PRO A 84 10.09 14.23 21.03
N LEU A 85 8.84 14.50 20.62
CA LEU A 85 8.25 14.07 19.36
C LEU A 85 7.80 15.24 18.47
N THR A 86 8.12 16.50 18.81
CA THR A 86 7.71 17.69 18.04
C THR A 86 8.09 17.63 16.57
N GLY A 87 9.21 16.98 16.23
CA GLY A 87 9.67 16.79 14.84
C GLY A 87 9.14 15.54 14.13
N ALA A 88 8.35 14.70 14.78
CA ALA A 88 8.00 13.38 14.26
C ALA A 88 7.13 13.43 13.00
N VAL A 89 6.26 14.45 12.87
CA VAL A 89 5.45 14.66 11.65
C VAL A 89 6.36 14.93 10.44
N ALA A 90 7.31 15.86 10.58
CA ALA A 90 8.27 16.17 9.52
C ALA A 90 9.25 15.01 9.25
N ALA A 91 9.67 14.29 10.30
CA ALA A 91 10.53 13.12 10.16
C ALA A 91 9.83 11.97 9.41
N ALA A 92 8.51 11.89 9.50
CA ALA A 92 7.68 10.99 8.69
C ALA A 92 7.46 11.52 7.25
N GLY A 93 8.07 12.64 6.86
CA GLY A 93 7.87 13.22 5.53
C GLY A 93 6.46 13.78 5.30
N LEU A 94 5.73 14.10 6.38
CA LEU A 94 4.44 14.77 6.33
C LEU A 94 4.64 16.27 6.53
N ASP A 95 3.83 17.09 5.87
CA ASP A 95 3.83 18.53 6.06
C ASP A 95 3.06 18.89 7.35
N PRO A 96 3.70 19.52 8.36
CA PRO A 96 3.02 19.90 9.60
C PRO A 96 1.94 20.98 9.40
N SER A 97 2.00 21.74 8.31
CA SER A 97 1.05 22.82 8.00
C SER A 97 -0.19 22.34 7.24
N ARG A 98 -0.15 21.15 6.63
CA ARG A 98 -1.24 20.59 5.84
C ARG A 98 -1.80 19.34 6.49
N ASN A 99 -3.10 19.34 6.77
CA ASN A 99 -3.78 18.20 7.37
C ASN A 99 -5.22 18.07 6.84
N GLU A 100 -5.43 17.06 6.00
CA GLU A 100 -6.64 16.85 5.21
C GLU A 100 -7.68 15.93 5.89
N TRP A 101 -7.66 15.82 7.22
CA TRP A 101 -8.55 14.92 7.97
C TRP A 101 -10.04 15.29 7.91
N ARG A 102 -10.39 16.52 7.56
CA ARG A 102 -11.77 17.05 7.58
C ARG A 102 -12.61 16.65 6.37
N GLN A 103 -11.96 16.16 5.32
CA GLN A 103 -12.60 15.74 4.07
C GLN A 103 -12.34 14.25 3.91
N VAL A 104 -13.42 13.46 3.80
CA VAL A 104 -13.35 12.00 3.74
C VAL A 104 -14.10 11.53 2.51
N ASP A 105 -13.42 10.74 1.68
CA ASP A 105 -13.97 10.18 0.45
C ASP A 105 -14.65 8.85 0.76
N ASP A 106 -15.96 8.81 0.61
CA ASP A 106 -16.77 7.61 0.84
C ASP A 106 -17.13 6.94 -0.48
N PHE A 107 -16.55 5.76 -0.71
CA PHE A 107 -16.70 5.03 -1.96
C PHE A 107 -18.07 4.38 -2.14
N ASP A 108 -18.80 4.12 -1.05
CA ASP A 108 -20.17 3.58 -1.12
C ASP A 108 -21.22 4.68 -1.34
N TRP A 109 -20.82 5.96 -1.28
CA TRP A 109 -21.73 7.10 -1.35
C TRP A 109 -21.52 7.97 -2.60
N LEU A 110 -22.18 7.58 -3.70
CA LEU A 110 -22.09 8.26 -5.01
C LEU A 110 -22.94 9.54 -5.14
N LYS A 111 -23.46 10.10 -4.03
CA LYS A 111 -24.34 11.29 -4.07
C LYS A 111 -23.55 12.57 -3.81
N ALA A 112 -23.99 13.69 -4.38
CA ALA A 112 -23.36 15.00 -4.19
C ALA A 112 -23.47 15.57 -2.76
N GLN A 113 -24.40 15.05 -1.95
CA GLN A 113 -24.56 15.43 -0.55
C GLN A 113 -23.55 14.69 0.35
N GLN A 114 -23.26 15.24 1.53
CA GLN A 114 -22.38 14.60 2.51
C GLN A 114 -22.86 13.18 2.86
N SER A 115 -21.91 12.24 2.95
CA SER A 115 -22.18 10.87 3.38
C SER A 115 -22.63 10.83 4.84
N PRO A 116 -23.65 10.02 5.19
CA PRO A 116 -24.06 9.81 6.58
C PRO A 116 -23.13 8.87 7.37
N HIS A 117 -22.20 8.18 6.69
CA HIS A 117 -21.37 7.13 7.31
C HIS A 117 -20.20 7.68 8.13
N TRP A 118 -19.95 8.99 8.04
CA TRP A 118 -18.94 9.66 8.83
C TRP A 118 -19.36 11.06 9.26
N SER A 119 -18.73 11.54 10.33
CA SER A 119 -18.89 12.92 10.79
C SER A 119 -17.60 13.46 11.40
N ILE A 120 -17.55 14.77 11.62
CA ILE A 120 -16.51 15.38 12.44
C ILE A 120 -16.84 15.08 13.92
N LEU A 121 -15.85 14.64 14.68
CA LEU A 121 -15.95 14.48 16.13
C LEU A 121 -16.00 15.87 16.79
N PRO A 122 -17.11 16.22 17.47
CA PRO A 122 -17.25 17.51 18.15
C PRO A 122 -16.17 17.72 19.21
N GLU A 123 -15.71 18.96 19.38
CA GLU A 123 -14.65 19.29 20.34
C GLU A 123 -14.92 18.84 21.79
N PRO A 124 -16.15 18.94 22.32
CA PRO A 124 -16.46 18.47 23.68
C PRO A 124 -16.32 16.95 23.86
N ASP A 125 -16.47 16.18 22.78
CA ASP A 125 -16.41 14.72 22.78
C ASP A 125 -15.00 14.20 22.51
N ARG A 126 -14.04 15.09 22.21
CA ARG A 126 -12.66 14.71 21.96
C ARG A 126 -11.96 14.33 23.26
N HIS A 127 -11.13 13.30 23.20
CA HIS A 127 -10.23 12.97 24.30
C HIS A 127 -9.27 14.14 24.55
N ALA A 128 -9.16 14.56 25.81
CA ALA A 128 -8.37 15.73 26.20
C ALA A 128 -6.87 15.56 25.93
N ALA A 129 -6.35 14.34 26.05
CA ALA A 129 -4.95 14.03 25.78
C ALA A 129 -4.77 12.56 25.43
N PHE A 130 -3.76 12.29 24.62
CA PHE A 130 -3.25 10.95 24.36
C PHE A 130 -1.82 10.85 24.86
N ASP A 131 -1.52 9.74 25.51
CA ASP A 131 -0.21 9.51 26.10
C ASP A 131 0.73 8.87 25.08
N PHE A 132 1.71 9.66 24.64
CA PHE A 132 2.80 9.23 23.76
C PHE A 132 4.07 8.84 24.53
N CYS A 133 3.97 8.68 25.86
CA CYS A 133 5.07 8.20 26.68
C CYS A 133 5.12 6.66 26.65
N ALA A 134 6.32 6.11 26.59
CA ALA A 134 6.51 4.68 26.82
C ALA A 134 6.32 4.44 28.33
N THR A 135 5.38 3.58 28.71
CA THR A 135 5.51 2.93 30.02
C THR A 135 6.83 2.18 29.99
N ALA A 136 7.72 2.45 30.95
CA ALA A 136 8.95 1.69 31.17
C ALA A 136 8.58 0.25 31.57
N GLY A 137 8.19 -0.55 30.58
CA GLY A 137 8.09 -1.99 30.64
C GLY A 137 9.23 -2.53 29.80
N GLU A 138 10.25 -3.02 30.51
CA GLU A 138 11.40 -3.75 29.97
C GLU A 138 10.97 -4.71 28.84
N PRO A 139 11.68 -4.76 27.70
CA PRO A 139 11.43 -5.80 26.72
C PRO A 139 11.92 -7.14 27.27
N PRO A 140 11.13 -8.23 27.19
CA PRO A 140 11.74 -9.55 27.27
C PRO A 140 12.65 -9.73 26.05
N ALA A 141 13.94 -9.95 26.31
CA ALA A 141 14.88 -10.44 25.32
C ALA A 141 14.43 -11.83 24.85
N ALA A 142 14.16 -11.99 23.56
CA ALA A 142 14.16 -13.28 22.88
C ALA A 142 14.25 -13.09 21.35
N ASP A 143 15.40 -13.49 20.82
CA ASP A 143 15.61 -14.20 19.54
C ASP A 143 15.07 -13.59 18.24
N LEU A 144 15.89 -12.70 17.67
CA LEU A 144 16.02 -12.61 16.21
C LEU A 144 16.76 -13.87 15.72
N PRO A 145 16.24 -14.64 14.74
CA PRO A 145 17.07 -15.60 14.03
C PRO A 145 18.15 -14.85 13.22
N PRO A 146 19.35 -15.43 13.05
CA PRO A 146 20.49 -14.74 12.48
C PRO A 146 20.25 -14.36 11.03
N SER A 147 20.46 -13.08 10.74
CA SER A 147 20.66 -12.52 9.42
C SER A 147 21.72 -13.32 8.66
N CYS A 148 21.34 -13.84 7.50
CA CYS A 148 22.21 -14.56 6.59
C CYS A 148 23.43 -13.67 6.22
N PRO A 149 24.67 -14.16 6.34
CA PRO A 149 25.85 -13.36 6.07
C PRO A 149 26.05 -13.11 4.56
N PRO A 150 26.67 -11.99 4.18
CA PRO A 150 27.13 -11.80 2.81
C PRO A 150 28.40 -12.63 2.56
N SER A 151 28.53 -13.20 1.37
CA SER A 151 29.77 -13.83 0.91
C SER A 151 29.91 -13.68 -0.62
N PRO A 152 31.11 -13.79 -1.18
CA PRO A 152 31.98 -12.63 -1.40
C PRO A 152 32.37 -12.48 -2.89
N ALA A 153 33.15 -11.43 -3.16
CA ALA A 153 33.74 -11.11 -4.45
C ALA A 153 34.55 -12.27 -5.07
N ALA A 154 34.46 -12.40 -6.39
CA ALA A 154 35.50 -12.96 -7.24
C ALA A 154 35.55 -12.16 -8.55
N GLU A 155 36.62 -11.39 -8.73
CA GLU A 155 37.13 -10.94 -10.02
C GLU A 155 37.59 -12.15 -10.87
N GLY A 156 37.55 -12.02 -12.20
CA GLY A 156 38.39 -12.86 -13.08
C GLY A 156 37.81 -13.28 -14.42
N ALA A 157 38.10 -12.46 -15.44
CA ALA A 157 38.63 -12.82 -16.77
C ALA A 157 37.92 -13.82 -17.73
N ALA A 158 37.70 -13.28 -18.93
CA ALA A 158 38.01 -13.83 -20.27
C ALA A 158 37.11 -14.91 -20.91
N GLU A 159 36.62 -14.50 -22.10
CA GLU A 159 36.53 -15.22 -23.39
C GLU A 159 36.13 -16.71 -23.43
N GLY A 160 35.14 -17.00 -24.27
CA GLY A 160 34.96 -18.34 -24.82
C GLY A 160 33.63 -18.53 -25.53
N ALA A 161 33.69 -18.51 -26.86
CA ALA A 161 32.61 -18.78 -27.79
C ALA A 161 31.97 -20.19 -27.62
N ALA A 162 30.68 -20.28 -27.96
CA ALA A 162 29.99 -21.34 -28.73
C ALA A 162 28.50 -21.30 -28.33
N GLU A 163 27.60 -20.75 -29.14
CA GLU A 163 27.01 -21.40 -30.32
C GLU A 163 26.13 -22.60 -29.93
N GLY A 164 24.81 -22.44 -30.13
CA GLY A 164 23.82 -23.47 -29.87
C GLY A 164 22.41 -22.97 -30.18
N ALA A 165 22.05 -23.00 -31.45
CA ALA A 165 20.72 -22.66 -31.95
C ALA A 165 19.63 -23.61 -31.42
N ALA A 166 18.46 -23.02 -31.16
CA ALA A 166 17.11 -23.57 -31.26
C ALA A 166 16.74 -24.86 -30.50
N GLU A 167 15.92 -24.70 -29.46
CA GLU A 167 14.62 -25.39 -29.42
C GLU A 167 13.54 -24.36 -29.08
N GLY A 168 12.63 -24.12 -30.02
CA GLY A 168 11.49 -23.24 -29.85
C GLY A 168 10.44 -23.86 -28.93
N GLY A 169 10.66 -23.73 -27.61
CA GLY A 169 9.58 -23.87 -26.66
C GLY A 169 8.71 -22.62 -26.72
N THR A 170 7.39 -22.77 -26.70
CA THR A 170 6.49 -21.66 -26.37
C THR A 170 6.07 -21.81 -24.92
N ILE A 171 6.05 -20.71 -24.18
CA ILE A 171 5.51 -20.64 -22.83
C ILE A 171 4.15 -19.97 -22.89
N THR A 172 3.22 -20.46 -22.09
CA THR A 172 1.89 -19.88 -21.93
C THR A 172 1.86 -19.07 -20.65
N VAL A 173 1.61 -17.77 -20.76
CA VAL A 173 1.52 -16.84 -19.62
C VAL A 173 0.08 -16.33 -19.53
N THR A 174 -0.46 -16.32 -18.32
CA THR A 174 -1.78 -15.73 -18.05
C THR A 174 -1.58 -14.28 -17.64
N VAL A 175 -2.10 -13.34 -18.42
CA VAL A 175 -2.08 -11.92 -18.09
C VAL A 175 -3.40 -11.52 -17.44
N LEU A 176 -3.32 -10.88 -16.27
CA LEU A 176 -4.46 -10.30 -15.57
C LEU A 176 -4.46 -8.78 -15.72
N PHE A 177 -5.59 -8.22 -16.13
CA PHE A 177 -5.75 -6.77 -16.29
C PHE A 177 -6.62 -6.20 -15.17
N PHE A 178 -6.17 -5.09 -14.57
CA PHE A 178 -6.84 -4.40 -13.49
C PHE A 178 -7.15 -2.95 -13.85
N ALA A 179 -8.20 -2.38 -13.25
CA ALA A 179 -8.59 -0.97 -13.37
C ALA A 179 -8.57 -0.49 -14.84
N ALA A 180 -7.97 0.67 -15.12
CA ALA A 180 -7.87 1.23 -16.46
C ALA A 180 -7.26 0.25 -17.49
N ALA A 181 -6.33 -0.63 -17.10
CA ALA A 181 -5.79 -1.62 -18.04
C ALA A 181 -6.83 -2.66 -18.49
N ARG A 182 -7.82 -2.97 -17.65
CA ARG A 182 -8.94 -3.86 -18.01
C ARG A 182 -9.91 -3.18 -18.97
N GLU A 183 -10.11 -1.88 -18.80
CA GLU A 183 -10.98 -1.07 -19.67
C GLU A 183 -10.37 -0.98 -21.07
N GLU A 184 -9.09 -0.62 -21.16
CA GLU A 184 -8.37 -0.53 -22.44
C GLU A 184 -8.16 -1.91 -23.12
N ALA A 185 -7.98 -2.98 -22.34
CA ALA A 185 -7.83 -4.33 -22.89
C ALA A 185 -9.18 -5.02 -23.21
N GLU A 186 -10.31 -4.42 -22.79
CA GLU A 186 -11.68 -4.97 -22.84
C GLU A 186 -11.84 -6.39 -22.25
N THR A 187 -10.86 -6.87 -21.47
CA THR A 187 -10.89 -8.18 -20.81
C THR A 187 -10.18 -8.12 -19.47
N SER A 188 -10.61 -8.97 -18.54
CA SER A 188 -9.95 -9.13 -17.23
C SER A 188 -8.79 -10.12 -17.26
N ARG A 189 -8.72 -10.97 -18.28
CA ARG A 189 -7.66 -11.97 -18.44
C ARG A 189 -7.39 -12.29 -19.92
N ALA A 190 -6.14 -12.58 -20.24
CA ALA A 190 -5.72 -13.11 -21.54
C ALA A 190 -4.64 -14.16 -21.36
N SER A 191 -4.69 -15.23 -22.17
CA SER A 191 -3.60 -16.21 -22.26
C SER A 191 -2.73 -15.84 -23.45
N LEU A 192 -1.45 -15.60 -23.23
CA LEU A 192 -0.49 -15.24 -24.27
C LEU A 192 0.57 -16.31 -24.42
N GLN A 193 0.94 -16.60 -25.66
CA GLN A 193 2.07 -17.47 -25.98
C GLN A 193 3.28 -16.61 -26.29
N LEU A 194 4.39 -16.88 -25.61
CA LEU A 194 5.68 -16.24 -25.83
C LEU A 194 6.74 -17.31 -26.10
N ASP A 195 7.86 -16.94 -26.69
CA ASP A 195 8.98 -17.85 -26.85
C ASP A 195 9.61 -18.16 -25.48
N ALA A 196 10.05 -19.39 -25.28
CA ALA A 196 10.70 -19.81 -24.05
C ALA A 196 11.96 -18.97 -23.79
N GLY A 197 12.07 -18.45 -22.57
CA GLY A 197 13.12 -17.49 -22.20
C GLY A 197 12.76 -16.03 -22.46
N SER A 198 11.56 -15.75 -22.99
CA SER A 198 11.01 -14.39 -23.04
C SER A 198 10.92 -13.79 -21.65
N ASP A 199 11.16 -12.49 -21.57
CA ASP A 199 11.13 -11.74 -20.34
C ASP A 199 9.89 -10.83 -20.26
N THR A 200 9.77 -10.11 -19.15
CA THR A 200 8.68 -9.16 -18.94
C THR A 200 8.66 -8.01 -19.95
N ASP A 201 9.80 -7.65 -20.55
CA ASP A 201 9.86 -6.60 -21.57
C ASP A 201 9.32 -7.10 -22.92
N ALA A 202 9.64 -8.33 -23.29
CA ALA A 202 9.04 -9.03 -24.42
C ALA A 202 7.51 -9.16 -24.26
N LEU A 203 7.05 -9.46 -23.04
CA LEU A 203 5.62 -9.47 -22.71
C LEU A 203 4.98 -8.08 -22.87
N ARG A 204 5.64 -7.01 -22.42
CA ARG A 204 5.16 -5.63 -22.63
C ARG A 204 5.04 -5.28 -24.11
N ALA A 205 6.05 -5.65 -24.91
CA ALA A 205 6.03 -5.43 -26.35
C ALA A 205 4.90 -6.20 -27.04
N LEU A 206 4.65 -7.45 -26.62
CA LEU A 206 3.55 -8.27 -27.13
C LEU A 206 2.18 -7.68 -26.74
N LEU A 207 2.02 -7.23 -25.50
CA LEU A 207 0.80 -6.58 -25.03
C LEU A 207 0.51 -5.28 -25.80
N ALA A 208 1.53 -4.46 -26.06
CA ALA A 208 1.38 -3.23 -26.84
C ALA A 208 0.96 -3.50 -28.30
N GLN A 209 1.41 -4.62 -28.89
CA GLN A 209 0.98 -5.03 -30.23
C GLN A 209 -0.44 -5.60 -30.24
N ARG A 210 -0.80 -6.39 -29.21
CA ARG A 210 -2.10 -7.06 -29.13
C ARG A 210 -3.23 -6.12 -28.72
N TYR A 211 -2.92 -5.13 -27.89
CA TYR A 211 -3.85 -4.13 -27.35
C TYR A 211 -3.27 -2.73 -27.58
N PRO A 212 -3.45 -2.15 -28.79
CA PRO A 212 -2.91 -0.83 -29.12
C PRO A 212 -3.38 0.28 -28.16
N ASP A 213 -4.63 0.22 -27.70
CA ASP A 213 -5.20 1.20 -26.76
C ASP A 213 -4.56 1.13 -25.36
N LEU A 214 -3.98 -0.02 -25.01
CA LEU A 214 -3.24 -0.22 -23.75
C LEU A 214 -1.80 0.34 -23.81
N GLN A 215 -1.25 0.55 -25.01
CA GLN A 215 0.12 1.05 -25.23
C GLN A 215 0.48 2.32 -24.43
N PRO A 216 -0.33 3.41 -24.44
CA PRO A 216 -0.02 4.62 -23.67
C PRO A 216 -0.02 4.38 -22.15
N LEU A 217 -0.76 3.39 -21.66
CA LEU A 217 -0.86 3.08 -20.24
C LEU A 217 0.26 2.15 -19.76
N LEU A 218 0.71 1.21 -20.60
CA LEU A 218 1.73 0.21 -20.25
C LEU A 218 3.03 0.83 -19.71
N ALA A 219 3.47 1.95 -20.27
CA ALA A 219 4.67 2.66 -19.82
C ALA A 219 4.59 3.12 -18.35
N ARG A 220 3.38 3.28 -17.82
CA ARG A 220 3.11 3.70 -16.44
C ARG A 220 2.67 2.56 -15.54
N CYS A 221 2.34 1.40 -16.11
CA CYS A 221 1.93 0.22 -15.36
C CYS A 221 3.13 -0.48 -14.72
N ALA A 222 2.96 -0.89 -13.47
CA ALA A 222 3.79 -1.92 -12.87
C ALA A 222 3.35 -3.31 -13.36
N LEU A 223 4.29 -4.25 -13.41
CA LEU A 223 3.97 -5.66 -13.60
C LEU A 223 4.19 -6.40 -12.29
N ALA A 224 3.33 -7.37 -12.00
CA ALA A 224 3.56 -8.32 -10.93
C ALA A 224 3.45 -9.75 -11.46
N ARG A 225 4.50 -10.55 -11.27
CA ARG A 225 4.55 -11.96 -11.64
C ARG A 225 4.23 -12.79 -10.41
N ASN A 226 3.25 -13.68 -10.49
CA ASN A 226 2.83 -14.56 -9.39
C ASN A 226 2.61 -13.81 -8.06
N ALA A 227 1.94 -12.65 -8.15
CA ALA A 227 1.67 -11.71 -7.04
C ALA A 227 2.87 -10.93 -6.46
N GLU A 228 4.05 -11.00 -7.09
CA GLU A 228 5.24 -10.22 -6.70
C GLU A 228 5.58 -9.15 -7.76
N TYR A 229 5.84 -7.92 -7.33
CA TYR A 229 6.20 -6.83 -8.24
C TYR A 229 7.56 -7.06 -8.90
N VAL A 230 7.61 -6.89 -10.22
CA VAL A 230 8.82 -7.03 -11.02
C VAL A 230 9.42 -5.64 -11.29
N GLN A 231 10.68 -5.43 -10.89
CA GLN A 231 11.39 -4.15 -11.05
C GLN A 231 12.37 -4.11 -12.22
N SER A 232 12.79 -5.28 -12.73
CA SER A 232 13.75 -5.42 -13.83
C SER A 232 13.24 -6.43 -14.86
N SER A 233 13.89 -6.52 -16.02
CA SER A 233 13.54 -7.57 -16.99
C SER A 233 13.78 -8.96 -16.39
N GLU A 234 12.69 -9.67 -16.09
CA GLU A 234 12.74 -11.02 -15.52
C GLU A 234 12.22 -12.05 -16.51
N GLN A 235 12.88 -13.21 -16.54
CA GLN A 235 12.49 -14.33 -17.41
C GLN A 235 11.17 -14.94 -16.97
N LEU A 236 10.21 -15.00 -17.88
CA LEU A 236 8.93 -15.66 -17.71
C LEU A 236 9.07 -17.17 -17.91
N ARG A 237 8.24 -17.92 -17.19
CA ARG A 237 8.13 -19.38 -17.24
C ARG A 237 6.74 -19.76 -17.70
N ASP A 238 6.63 -20.98 -18.24
CA ASP A 238 5.34 -21.55 -18.59
C ASP A 238 4.42 -21.62 -17.37
N GLY A 239 3.16 -21.21 -17.55
CA GLY A 239 2.15 -21.15 -16.50
C GLY A 239 2.22 -19.93 -15.60
N ASP A 240 3.16 -18.99 -15.82
CA ASP A 240 3.23 -17.77 -15.01
C ASP A 240 1.97 -16.92 -15.13
N GLU A 241 1.59 -16.31 -14.02
CA GLU A 241 0.55 -15.28 -13.98
C GLU A 241 1.21 -13.91 -13.87
N VAL A 242 0.88 -12.99 -14.79
CA VAL A 242 1.41 -11.63 -14.80
C VAL A 242 0.26 -10.62 -14.72
N ALA A 243 0.20 -9.88 -13.63
CA ALA A 243 -0.74 -8.78 -13.46
C ALA A 243 -0.19 -7.48 -14.06
N VAL A 244 -0.99 -6.82 -14.89
CA VAL A 244 -0.77 -5.45 -15.34
C VAL A 244 -1.47 -4.50 -14.36
N ILE A 245 -0.68 -3.75 -13.61
CA ILE A 245 -1.16 -2.88 -12.52
C ILE A 245 -0.96 -1.43 -12.95
N PRO A 246 -2.01 -0.72 -13.40
CA PRO A 246 -1.94 0.71 -13.69
C PRO A 246 -1.46 1.51 -12.48
N PRO A 247 -0.92 2.72 -12.70
CA PRO A 247 -0.69 3.64 -11.60
C PRO A 247 -2.03 3.88 -10.90
N VAL A 248 -2.11 3.53 -9.62
CA VAL A 248 -3.31 3.81 -8.84
C VAL A 248 -3.51 5.31 -8.80
N SER A 249 -4.59 5.80 -9.40
CA SER A 249 -5.06 7.18 -9.19
C SER A 249 -5.66 7.27 -7.78
N GLY A 250 -4.81 7.11 -6.77
CA GLY A 250 -5.11 7.58 -5.43
C GLY A 250 -4.67 9.03 -5.37
N GLY A 251 -5.64 9.94 -5.33
CA GLY A 251 -5.40 11.34 -4.93
C GLY A 251 -4.77 11.45 -3.54
#